data_AF-A0A0P0V5Y0-F1
#
_entry.id   AF-A0A0P0V5Y0-F1
#
_cell.length_a   1.000
_cell.length_b   1.000
_cell.length_c   1.000
_cell.angle_alpha   90.00
_cell.angle_beta   90.00
_cell.angle_gamma   90.00
#
_symmetry.space_group_name_H-M   'P 1'
#
loop_
_entity.id
_entity.type
_entity.pdbx_description
1 polymer ?
#
loop_
_entity_poly.entity_id
_entity_poly.type
_entity_poly.pdbx_seq_one_letter_code
_entity_poly.pdbx_strand_id
1 'polypeptide(L)'
;MEEQNARRGRGQGNDEEQRSMAKELRIKAKDQLRSLWWTFSMKVKYNGREELCYTEPRGRSHISLITACKAYLLHHTPSTTMQTSSINKKKEMVKCRLHHMHVRRLQQ
;
A
#
# COMPACT_ATOMS: atom_id res chain seq x y z
N MET A 1 41.42 -1.42 25.67
CA MET A 1 40.10 -0.80 25.46
C MET A 1 39.43 -1.61 24.36
N GLU A 2 38.92 -2.80 24.72
CA GLU A 2 38.61 -3.89 23.80
C GLU A 2 37.18 -4.35 24.05
N GLU A 3 36.20 -3.54 23.63
CA GLU A 3 34.80 -3.97 23.61
C GLU A 3 33.98 -3.13 22.63
N GLN A 4 34.30 -3.22 21.35
CA GLN A 4 33.39 -2.81 20.29
C GLN A 4 33.36 -3.93 19.28
N ASN A 5 32.27 -4.69 19.26
CA ASN A 5 31.67 -5.39 18.11
C ASN A 5 30.77 -6.53 18.57
N ALA A 6 29.88 -6.28 19.55
CA ALA A 6 28.70 -7.11 19.73
C ALA A 6 27.77 -6.88 18.52
N ARG A 7 27.97 -7.71 17.50
CA ARG A 7 27.26 -7.70 16.21
C ARG A 7 25.76 -7.77 16.49
N ARG A 8 25.05 -6.73 16.05
CA ARG A 8 23.59 -6.68 16.00
C ARG A 8 23.09 -7.83 15.12
N GLY A 9 22.69 -8.93 15.76
CA GLY A 9 21.95 -10.01 15.11
C GLY A 9 20.63 -9.44 14.60
N ARG A 10 20.59 -9.05 13.33
CA ARG A 10 19.36 -8.61 12.67
C ARG A 10 18.55 -9.85 12.28
N GLY A 11 17.33 -9.92 12.79
CA GLY A 11 16.43 -11.05 12.69
C GLY A 11 16.09 -11.43 11.25
N GLN A 12 16.78 -12.46 10.76
CA GLN A 12 16.52 -13.09 9.46
C GLN A 12 15.34 -14.09 9.50
N GLY A 13 14.82 -14.43 10.69
CA GLY A 13 13.80 -15.48 10.84
C GLY A 13 12.39 -15.10 10.38
N ASN A 14 12.01 -13.82 10.47
CA ASN A 14 10.61 -13.42 10.24
C ASN A 14 10.32 -13.09 8.77
N ASP A 15 11.33 -12.95 7.92
CA ASP A 15 11.16 -12.48 6.54
C ASP A 15 10.45 -13.52 5.66
N GLU A 16 10.76 -14.81 5.85
CA GLU A 16 10.14 -15.90 5.08
C GLU A 16 8.69 -16.12 5.49
N GLU A 17 8.40 -16.12 6.80
CA GLU A 17 7.03 -16.24 7.31
C GLU A 17 6.16 -15.07 6.83
N GLN A 18 6.67 -13.84 6.92
CA GLN A 18 5.97 -12.66 6.41
C GLN A 18 5.73 -12.75 4.89
N ARG A 19 6.69 -13.27 4.13
CA ARG A 19 6.53 -13.48 2.68
C ARG A 19 5.46 -14.52 2.38
N SER A 20 5.43 -15.61 3.13
CA SER A 20 4.41 -16.66 3.00
C SER A 20 3.01 -16.12 3.30
N MET A 21 2.87 -15.42 4.43
CA MET A 21 1.61 -14.78 4.83
C MET A 21 1.16 -13.73 3.80
N ALA A 22 2.08 -12.91 3.28
CA ALA A 22 1.77 -11.94 2.24
C ALA A 22 1.29 -12.61 0.94
N LYS A 23 1.82 -13.79 0.59
CA LYS A 23 1.36 -14.57 -0.57
C LYS A 23 -0.06 -15.09 -0.33
N GLU A 24 -0.34 -15.63 0.84
CA GLU A 24 -1.68 -16.12 1.21
C GLU A 24 -2.71 -14.99 1.17
N LEU A 25 -2.40 -13.84 1.76
CA LEU A 25 -3.28 -12.66 1.74
C LEU A 25 -3.57 -12.18 0.31
N ARG A 26 -2.59 -12.22 -0.59
CA ARG A 26 -2.78 -11.88 -2.01
C ARG A 26 -3.72 -12.86 -2.71
N ILE A 27 -3.62 -14.16 -2.40
CA ILE A 27 -4.51 -15.18 -2.96
C ILE A 27 -5.94 -14.95 -2.47
N LYS A 28 -6.13 -14.84 -1.15
CA LYS A 28 -7.44 -14.54 -0.55
C LYS A 28 -8.07 -13.27 -1.13
N ALA A 29 -7.29 -12.20 -1.28
CA ALA A 29 -7.78 -10.97 -1.89
C ALA A 29 -8.24 -11.18 -3.34
N LYS A 30 -7.49 -11.93 -4.15
CA LYS A 30 -7.90 -12.27 -5.53
C LYS A 30 -9.16 -13.11 -5.57
N ASP A 31 -9.31 -14.08 -4.65
CA ASP A 31 -10.49 -14.93 -4.60
C ASP A 31 -11.74 -14.15 -4.20
N GLN A 32 -11.61 -13.20 -3.27
CA GLN A 32 -12.70 -12.26 -2.94
C GLN A 32 -13.09 -11.42 -4.15
N LEU A 33 -12.13 -10.84 -4.87
CA LEU A 33 -12.43 -10.09 -6.10
C LEU A 33 -13.12 -10.97 -7.15
N ARG A 34 -12.66 -12.21 -7.36
CA ARG A 34 -13.29 -13.16 -8.29
C ARG A 34 -14.73 -13.49 -7.92
N SER A 35 -15.02 -13.70 -6.63
CA SER A 35 -16.40 -13.96 -6.16
C SER A 35 -17.35 -12.78 -6.45
N LEU A 36 -16.78 -11.59 -6.63
CA LEU A 36 -17.49 -10.35 -6.96
C LEU A 36 -17.37 -9.99 -8.43
N TRP A 37 -17.15 -10.99 -9.29
CA TRP A 37 -17.16 -10.85 -10.74
C TRP A 37 -16.06 -9.95 -11.28
N TRP A 38 -14.97 -9.76 -10.54
CA TRP A 38 -13.78 -9.13 -11.09
C TRP A 38 -13.08 -10.09 -12.02
N THR A 39 -12.61 -9.57 -13.14
CA THR A 39 -11.83 -10.34 -14.11
C THR A 39 -10.37 -9.90 -14.10
N PHE A 40 -9.47 -10.85 -14.37
CA PHE A 40 -8.03 -10.59 -14.43
C PHE A 40 -7.53 -10.88 -15.84
N SER A 41 -6.94 -9.88 -16.48
CA SER A 41 -6.43 -10.01 -17.85
C SER A 41 -4.96 -9.58 -17.89
N MET A 42 -4.15 -10.28 -18.69
CA MET A 42 -2.81 -9.83 -19.00
C MET A 42 -2.87 -8.89 -20.21
N LYS A 43 -2.30 -7.70 -20.08
CA LYS A 43 -2.17 -6.75 -21.20
C LYS A 43 -0.70 -6.59 -21.55
N VAL A 44 -0.38 -6.77 -22.83
CA VAL A 44 0.95 -6.51 -23.37
C VAL A 44 1.03 -5.04 -23.80
N LYS A 45 2.02 -4.31 -23.30
CA LYS A 45 2.30 -2.93 -23.71
C LYS A 45 3.16 -2.87 -24.97
N TYR A 46 3.27 -1.68 -25.57
CA TYR A 46 4.10 -1.44 -26.77
C TYR A 46 5.57 -1.83 -26.60
N ASN A 47 6.08 -1.82 -25.37
CA ASN A 47 7.44 -2.23 -25.03
C ASN A 47 7.58 -3.74 -24.79
N GLY A 48 6.55 -4.54 -25.09
CA GLY A 48 6.50 -5.97 -24.82
C GLY A 48 6.28 -6.34 -23.35
N ARG A 49 6.15 -5.36 -22.44
CA ARG A 49 5.92 -5.64 -21.02
C ARG A 49 4.49 -6.10 -20.78
N GLU A 50 4.35 -7.23 -20.12
CA GLU A 50 3.07 -7.73 -19.66
C GLU A 50 2.67 -7.11 -18.32
N GLU A 51 1.41 -6.69 -18.21
CA GLU A 51 0.83 -6.15 -16.99
C GLU A 51 -0.51 -6.79 -16.67
N LEU A 52 -0.61 -7.31 -15.45
CA LEU A 52 -1.84 -7.88 -14.93
C LEU A 52 -2.83 -6.75 -14.58
N CYS A 53 -3.95 -6.73 -15.29
CA CYS A 53 -5.06 -5.81 -15.07
C CYS A 53 -6.19 -6.48 -14.30
N TYR A 54 -6.79 -5.74 -13.38
CA TYR A 54 -7.92 -6.13 -12.54
C TYR A 54 -9.13 -5.29 -12.97
N THR A 55 -10.13 -5.92 -13.57
CA THR A 55 -11.28 -5.22 -14.15
C THR A 55 -12.50 -5.42 -13.27
N GLU A 56 -13.06 -4.30 -12.81
CA GLU A 56 -14.33 -4.24 -12.10
C GLU A 56 -15.47 -4.71 -13.00
N PRO A 57 -16.54 -5.29 -12.43
CA PRO A 57 -17.76 -5.61 -13.19
C PRO A 57 -18.42 -4.37 -13.81
N ARG A 58 -18.10 -3.16 -13.31
CA ARG A 58 -18.54 -1.87 -13.88
C ARG A 58 -17.68 -1.39 -15.06
N GLY A 59 -16.67 -2.14 -15.47
CA GLY A 59 -15.83 -1.87 -16.64
C GLY A 59 -14.54 -1.10 -16.36
N ARG A 60 -14.34 -0.54 -15.16
CA ARG A 60 -13.07 0.12 -14.80
C ARG A 60 -11.97 -0.91 -14.60
N SER A 61 -10.77 -0.61 -15.12
CA SER A 61 -9.61 -1.51 -14.99
C SER A 61 -8.51 -0.86 -14.15
N HIS A 62 -7.88 -1.66 -13.30
CA HIS A 62 -6.81 -1.27 -12.40
C HIS A 62 -5.55 -2.07 -12.68
N ILE A 63 -4.39 -1.42 -12.65
CA ILE A 63 -3.09 -2.07 -12.93
C ILE A 63 -2.46 -2.73 -11.70
N SER A 64 -3.08 -2.64 -10.52
CA SER A 64 -2.53 -3.20 -9.28
C SER A 64 -3.61 -3.78 -8.39
N LEU A 65 -3.26 -4.87 -7.69
CA LEU A 65 -4.14 -5.50 -6.70
C LEU A 65 -4.54 -4.53 -5.58
N ILE A 66 -3.61 -3.68 -5.15
CA ILE A 66 -3.87 -2.71 -4.08
C ILE A 66 -4.95 -1.71 -4.50
N THR A 67 -4.86 -1.18 -5.71
CA THR A 67 -5.86 -0.24 -6.24
C THR A 67 -7.21 -0.92 -6.41
N ALA A 68 -7.21 -2.16 -6.92
CA ALA A 68 -8.42 -2.98 -7.03
C ALA A 68 -9.10 -3.19 -5.66
N CYS A 69 -8.34 -3.58 -4.62
CA CYS A 69 -8.88 -3.74 -3.27
C CYS A 69 -9.42 -2.43 -2.69
N LYS A 70 -8.75 -1.30 -2.92
CA LYS A 70 -9.24 0.03 -2.48
C LYS A 70 -10.56 0.40 -3.16
N ALA A 71 -10.66 0.17 -4.47
CA ALA A 71 -11.89 0.43 -5.22
C ALA A 71 -13.03 -0.49 -4.76
N TYR A 72 -12.74 -1.76 -4.51
CA TYR A 72 -13.68 -2.70 -3.90
C TYR A 72 -14.22 -2.17 -2.56
N LEU A 73 -13.33 -1.82 -1.62
CA LEU A 73 -13.71 -1.32 -0.30
C LEU A 73 -14.54 -0.05 -0.40
N LEU A 74 -14.18 0.90 -1.25
CA LEU A 74 -14.95 2.14 -1.46
C LEU A 74 -16.41 1.89 -1.84
N HIS A 75 -16.70 0.80 -2.54
CA HIS A 75 -18.05 0.46 -2.99
C HIS A 75 -18.82 -0.47 -2.04
N HIS A 76 -18.14 -1.18 -1.13
CA HIS A 76 -18.75 -2.22 -0.29
C HIS A 76 -18.73 -1.90 1.21
N THR A 77 -17.87 -0.98 1.65
CA THR A 77 -18.03 -0.42 2.98
C THR A 77 -19.15 0.62 2.89
N PRO A 78 -20.29 0.46 3.58
CA PRO A 78 -21.17 1.61 3.80
C PRO A 78 -20.30 2.69 4.42
N SER A 79 -20.52 3.94 4.01
CA SER A 79 -19.74 5.12 4.40
C SER A 79 -19.71 5.35 5.92
N THR A 80 -19.09 4.47 6.67
CA THR A 80 -18.55 4.74 8.00
C THR A 80 -17.22 5.39 7.70
N THR A 81 -17.25 6.73 7.65
CA THR A 81 -16.13 7.64 7.85
C THR A 81 -14.83 6.89 8.01
N MET A 82 -14.05 6.80 6.93
CA MET A 82 -12.67 6.33 7.02
C MET A 82 -11.98 7.20 8.07
N GLN A 83 -11.97 6.74 9.31
CA GLN A 83 -10.91 7.05 10.24
C GLN A 83 -9.68 6.63 9.46
N THR A 84 -8.98 7.61 8.92
CA THR A 84 -7.59 7.45 8.58
C THR A 84 -6.92 7.10 9.90
N SER A 85 -6.93 5.83 10.29
CA SER A 85 -6.01 5.30 11.26
C SER A 85 -4.64 5.42 10.60
N SER A 86 -4.08 6.61 10.80
CA SER A 86 -2.68 7.01 10.78
C SER A 86 -1.69 5.95 10.33
N ILE A 87 -1.55 5.75 9.02
CA ILE A 87 -0.27 5.28 8.47
C ILE A 87 -0.02 6.10 7.20
N ASN A 88 0.89 7.09 7.32
CA ASN A 88 1.54 7.87 6.25
C ASN A 88 1.08 9.30 5.91
N LYS A 89 0.38 10.05 6.78
CA LYS A 89 0.29 11.53 6.67
C LYS A 89 1.36 12.32 7.45
N LYS A 90 2.37 11.65 8.05
CA LYS A 90 3.41 12.32 8.84
C LYS A 90 4.46 13.12 8.03
N LYS A 91 4.48 13.07 6.69
CA LYS A 91 5.48 13.84 5.92
C LYS A 91 5.03 15.23 5.45
N GLU A 92 3.73 15.50 5.32
CA GLU A 92 3.30 16.82 4.82
C GLU A 92 3.11 17.86 5.94
N MET A 93 2.65 17.44 7.13
CA MET A 93 2.40 18.37 8.24
C MET A 93 3.67 18.93 8.89
N VAL A 94 4.82 18.29 8.69
CA VAL A 94 6.11 18.85 9.12
C VAL A 94 6.48 20.05 8.26
N LYS A 95 6.09 20.07 6.97
CA LYS A 95 6.42 21.20 6.08
C LYS A 95 5.65 22.46 6.48
N CYS A 96 4.37 22.35 6.84
CA CYS A 96 3.60 23.49 7.34
C CYS A 96 4.06 23.96 8.73
N ARG A 97 4.43 23.05 9.64
CA ARG A 97 4.95 23.46 10.96
C ARG A 97 6.32 24.11 10.87
N LEU A 98 7.20 23.59 10.02
CA LEU A 98 8.53 24.18 9.81
C LEU A 98 8.42 25.55 9.14
N HIS A 99 7.53 25.70 8.16
CA HIS A 99 7.31 27.00 7.51
C HIS A 99 6.69 28.01 8.46
N HIS A 100 5.70 27.62 9.27
CA HIS A 100 5.10 28.52 10.27
C HIS A 100 6.10 28.90 11.38
N MET A 101 7.01 28.00 11.78
CA MET A 101 8.09 28.33 12.72
C MET A 101 9.12 29.28 12.11
N HIS A 102 9.45 29.13 10.83
CA HIS A 102 10.40 30.03 10.15
C HIS A 102 9.82 31.42 9.93
N VAL A 103 8.55 31.53 9.54
CA VAL A 103 7.89 32.83 9.35
C VAL A 103 7.78 33.59 10.68
N ARG A 104 7.49 32.90 11.79
CA ARG A 104 7.43 33.56 13.12
C ARG A 104 8.80 33.97 13.68
N ARG A 105 9.90 33.35 13.25
CA ARG A 105 11.25 33.74 13.69
C ARG A 105 11.75 35.00 12.99
N LEU A 106 11.22 35.36 11.81
CA LEU A 106 11.64 36.53 11.05
C LEU A 106 10.88 37.82 11.39
N GLN A 107 9.89 37.77 12.29
CA GLN A 107 9.11 38.94 12.71
C GLN A 107 9.39 39.41 14.14
N GLN A 108 10.49 38.96 14.76
CA GLN A 108 11.08 39.55 15.95
C GLN A 108 12.50 39.97 15.63
#